data_AF-A0A7C4MUF5-F1
#
_entry.id   AF-A0A7C4MUF5-F1
#
_cell.length_a   1.000
_cell.length_b   1.000
_cell.length_c   1.000
_cell.angle_alpha   90.00
_cell.angle_beta   90.00
_cell.angle_gamma   90.00
#
_symmetry.space_group_name_H-M   'P 1'
#
loop_
_entity.id
_entity.type
_entity.pdbx_description
1 polymer ?
#
loop_
_entity_poly.entity_id
_entity_poly.type
_entity_poly.pdbx_seq_one_letter_code
_entity_poly.pdbx_strand_id
1 'polypeptide(L)'
;PPQPWREAVLAEAHAICEEDGRMCRAIGRHGAELLADGDAVLTHCNAGGLATGDYGTALALVYAAVEQGKKISVFADETRPLLQGARLTAWELHRRGVPVTLICDSMAAVVLRQRRVSAVIVGADRIAANGDTANKIGTYGLAVLARAHGVPFYVAAPTSTFDLGLSCGELIPIEQRDEREITQWGARRIAPEGIGVFNPAFDVTPAELISAIVTENGIIRPVSEAAVRAACGAHRSYSRSHR
;
A
#
# COMPACT_ATOMS: atom_id res chain seq x y z
N PRO A 1 -13.86 -17.78 38.69
CA PRO A 1 -12.49 -17.19 38.59
C PRO A 1 -12.31 -16.43 37.27
N PRO A 2 -11.73 -15.22 37.29
CA PRO A 2 -11.24 -14.59 36.06
C PRO A 2 -10.25 -15.56 35.42
N GLN A 3 -10.41 -15.81 34.12
CA GLN A 3 -9.57 -16.76 33.40
C GLN A 3 -8.34 -16.02 32.89
N PRO A 4 -7.11 -16.29 33.41
CA PRO A 4 -5.92 -15.51 33.09
C PRO A 4 -5.58 -15.46 31.59
N TRP A 5 -6.01 -16.46 30.82
CA TRP A 5 -5.82 -16.48 29.38
C TRP A 5 -6.63 -15.40 28.65
N ARG A 6 -7.81 -14.99 29.16
CA ARG A 6 -8.63 -13.94 28.53
C ARG A 6 -7.94 -12.59 28.61
N GLU A 7 -7.36 -12.28 29.77
CA GLU A 7 -6.60 -11.07 30.00
C GLU A 7 -5.32 -11.05 29.16
N ALA A 8 -4.61 -12.18 29.09
CA ALA A 8 -3.42 -12.30 28.24
C ALA A 8 -3.73 -12.10 26.74
N VAL A 9 -4.80 -12.72 26.23
CA VAL A 9 -5.21 -12.57 24.82
C VAL A 9 -5.64 -11.12 24.51
N LEU A 10 -6.36 -10.47 25.42
CA LEU A 10 -6.76 -9.07 25.24
C LEU A 10 -5.53 -8.14 25.27
N ALA A 11 -4.59 -8.37 26.19
CA ALA A 11 -3.37 -7.60 26.28
C ALA A 11 -2.54 -7.71 25.00
N GLU A 12 -2.39 -8.93 24.45
CA GLU A 12 -1.67 -9.15 23.19
C GLU A 12 -2.37 -8.45 22.01
N ALA A 13 -3.70 -8.49 21.93
CA ALA A 13 -4.45 -7.79 20.88
C ALA A 13 -4.24 -6.27 20.93
N HIS A 14 -4.20 -5.67 22.12
CA HIS A 14 -3.85 -4.25 22.27
C HIS A 14 -2.40 -3.97 21.89
N ALA A 15 -1.45 -4.83 22.30
CA ALA A 15 -0.04 -4.69 21.95
C ALA A 15 0.17 -4.71 20.42
N ILE A 16 -0.48 -5.62 19.70
CA ILE A 16 -0.43 -5.68 18.23
C ILE A 16 -0.96 -4.39 17.59
N CYS A 17 -2.05 -3.83 18.12
CA CYS A 17 -2.61 -2.57 17.63
C CYS A 17 -1.64 -1.39 17.83
N GLU A 18 -1.02 -1.29 19.02
CA GLU A 18 -0.04 -0.26 19.34
C GLU A 18 1.27 -0.41 18.54
N GLU A 19 1.69 -1.65 18.30
CA GLU A 19 2.82 -1.97 17.43
C GLU A 19 2.56 -1.53 15.99
N ASP A 20 1.39 -1.84 15.44
CA ASP A 20 1.00 -1.41 14.10
C ASP A 20 0.97 0.12 13.95
N GLY A 21 0.40 0.82 14.94
CA GLY A 21 0.44 2.29 14.98
C GLY A 21 1.87 2.84 14.95
N ARG A 22 2.79 2.25 15.72
CA ARG A 22 4.22 2.64 15.72
C ARG A 22 4.89 2.35 14.37
N MET A 23 4.61 1.20 13.75
CA MET A 23 5.11 0.85 12.42
C MET A 23 4.62 1.84 11.36
N CYS A 24 3.33 2.16 11.33
CA CYS A 24 2.73 3.14 10.41
C CYS A 24 3.44 4.50 10.50
N ARG A 25 3.69 4.99 11.72
CA ARG A 25 4.40 6.25 11.95
C ARG A 25 5.85 6.20 11.48
N ALA A 26 6.54 5.09 11.69
CA ALA A 26 7.92 4.92 11.24
C ALA A 26 8.02 4.87 9.71
N ILE A 27 7.14 4.11 9.05
CA ILE A 27 7.00 4.09 7.58
C ILE A 27 6.78 5.49 7.05
N GLY A 28 5.84 6.25 7.65
CA GLY A 28 5.56 7.62 7.27
C GLY A 28 6.78 8.53 7.37
N ARG A 29 7.52 8.49 8.50
CA ARG A 29 8.74 9.29 8.69
C ARG A 29 9.81 8.99 7.63
N HIS A 30 10.10 7.70 7.40
CA HIS A 30 11.09 7.30 6.42
C HIS A 30 10.69 7.71 5.01
N GLY A 31 9.47 7.38 4.59
CA GLY A 31 9.07 7.68 3.22
C GLY A 31 8.75 9.16 2.96
N ALA A 32 8.50 9.97 3.99
CA ALA A 32 8.41 11.43 3.84
C ALA A 32 9.73 12.05 3.34
N GLU A 33 10.89 11.39 3.53
CA GLU A 33 12.18 11.81 2.98
C GLU A 33 12.22 11.70 1.44
N LEU A 34 11.36 10.86 0.85
CA LEU A 34 11.26 10.66 -0.60
C LEU A 34 10.38 11.71 -1.30
N LEU A 35 9.68 12.56 -0.52
CA LEU A 35 8.76 13.58 -1.02
C LEU A 35 9.33 14.97 -0.79
N ALA A 36 9.36 15.80 -1.82
CA ALA A 36 9.80 17.20 -1.73
C ALA A 36 8.63 18.14 -1.40
N ASP A 37 8.94 19.35 -0.92
CA ASP A 37 7.93 20.40 -0.78
C ASP A 37 7.35 20.78 -2.15
N GLY A 38 6.02 20.85 -2.26
CA GLY A 38 5.30 21.14 -3.50
C GLY A 38 5.00 19.90 -4.35
N ASP A 39 5.38 18.70 -3.91
CA ASP A 39 5.14 17.47 -4.66
C ASP A 39 3.65 17.12 -4.76
N ALA A 40 3.30 16.50 -5.89
CA ALA A 40 2.05 15.79 -6.08
C ALA A 40 2.35 14.31 -6.28
N VAL A 41 1.63 13.42 -5.59
CA VAL A 41 1.82 11.97 -5.70
C VAL A 41 0.57 11.29 -6.25
N LEU A 42 0.73 10.18 -6.94
CA LEU A 42 -0.37 9.32 -7.37
C LEU A 42 -0.43 8.08 -6.46
N THR A 43 -1.63 7.70 -6.01
CA THR A 43 -1.83 6.52 -5.19
C THR A 43 -3.00 5.66 -5.69
N HIS A 44 -3.00 4.40 -5.26
CA HIS A 44 -3.94 3.38 -5.69
C HIS A 44 -4.45 2.59 -4.47
N CYS A 45 -5.72 2.18 -4.49
CA CYS A 45 -6.44 1.59 -3.35
C CYS A 45 -6.54 2.54 -2.15
N ASN A 46 -6.64 1.99 -0.94
CA ASN A 46 -6.59 2.68 0.33
C ASN A 46 -5.58 2.02 1.26
N ALA A 47 -4.36 2.53 1.26
CA ALA A 47 -3.30 2.18 2.20
C ALA A 47 -3.12 3.30 3.25
N GLY A 48 -4.27 3.72 3.80
CA GLY A 48 -4.43 4.82 4.74
C GLY A 48 -4.80 4.37 6.14
N GLY A 49 -5.19 5.31 6.99
CA GLY A 49 -5.50 5.00 8.38
C GLY A 49 -6.74 4.13 8.58
N LEU A 50 -7.61 4.07 7.57
CA LEU A 50 -8.75 3.16 7.56
C LEU A 50 -8.36 1.69 7.30
N ALA A 51 -7.12 1.43 6.91
CA ALA A 51 -6.60 0.08 6.63
C ALA A 51 -5.65 -0.45 7.71
N THR A 52 -5.30 0.37 8.71
CA THR A 52 -4.31 0.03 9.75
C THR A 52 -4.72 0.58 11.12
N GLY A 53 -3.88 0.41 12.14
CA GLY A 53 -4.07 0.91 13.50
C GLY A 53 -3.84 2.42 13.67
N ASP A 54 -3.25 3.13 12.70
CA ASP A 54 -3.10 4.60 12.76
C ASP A 54 -2.97 5.29 11.39
N TYR A 55 -1.76 5.67 10.95
CA TYR A 55 -1.56 6.56 9.79
C TYR A 55 -1.70 5.90 8.41
N GLY A 56 -1.88 4.58 8.36
CA GLY A 56 -1.72 3.79 7.15
C GLY A 56 -0.25 3.51 6.83
N THR A 57 -0.01 3.13 5.57
CA THR A 57 1.36 2.93 5.06
C THR A 57 1.67 3.94 3.97
N ALA A 58 1.11 3.80 2.76
CA ALA A 58 1.37 4.74 1.67
C ALA A 58 0.92 6.16 2.01
N LEU A 59 -0.27 6.33 2.61
CA LEU A 59 -0.73 7.66 3.01
C LEU A 59 0.03 8.20 4.23
N ALA A 60 0.69 7.34 5.03
CA ALA A 60 1.53 7.81 6.13
C ALA A 60 2.71 8.66 5.63
N LEU A 61 3.22 8.40 4.43
CA LEU A 61 4.25 9.25 3.80
C LEU A 61 3.73 10.66 3.58
N VAL A 62 2.49 10.78 3.08
CA VAL A 62 1.82 12.05 2.81
C VAL A 62 1.55 12.78 4.14
N TYR A 63 0.98 12.09 5.12
CA TYR A 63 0.67 12.69 6.41
C TYR A 63 1.93 13.16 7.14
N ALA A 64 2.99 12.35 7.19
CA ALA A 64 4.25 12.73 7.80
C ALA A 64 4.93 13.91 7.06
N ALA A 65 4.87 13.93 5.72
CA ALA A 65 5.38 15.06 4.94
C ALA A 65 4.62 16.37 5.23
N VAL A 66 3.29 16.32 5.33
CA VAL A 66 2.46 17.47 5.69
C VAL A 66 2.73 17.94 7.13
N GLU A 67 2.91 17.02 8.08
CA GLU A 67 3.32 17.35 9.46
C GLU A 67 4.69 18.02 9.54
N GLN A 68 5.60 17.68 8.62
CA GLN A 68 6.90 18.35 8.46
C GLN A 68 6.78 19.74 7.80
N GLY A 69 5.57 20.18 7.45
CA GLY A 69 5.30 21.47 6.82
C GLY A 69 5.38 21.47 5.30
N LYS A 70 5.54 20.31 4.65
CA LYS A 70 5.57 20.21 3.19
C LYS A 70 4.17 20.35 2.61
N LYS A 71 4.05 21.08 1.50
CA LYS A 71 2.83 21.20 0.71
C LYS A 71 2.75 20.02 -0.25
N ILE A 72 2.01 18.98 0.15
CA ILE A 72 1.80 17.78 -0.66
C ILE A 72 0.36 17.76 -1.19
N SER A 73 0.18 17.31 -2.42
CA SER A 73 -1.13 16.99 -2.99
C SER A 73 -1.17 15.55 -3.53
N VAL A 74 -2.37 14.98 -3.65
CA VAL A 74 -2.56 13.58 -4.02
C VAL A 74 -3.51 13.46 -5.21
N PHE A 75 -3.14 12.69 -6.21
CA PHE A 75 -4.06 12.07 -7.15
C PHE A 75 -4.41 10.68 -6.61
N ALA A 76 -5.69 10.38 -6.47
CA ALA A 76 -6.15 9.07 -6.03
C ALA A 76 -6.92 8.40 -7.17
N ASP A 77 -6.43 7.24 -7.61
CA ASP A 77 -7.19 6.36 -8.48
C ASP A 77 -8.44 5.87 -7.74
N GLU A 78 -9.61 5.89 -8.39
CA GLU A 78 -10.86 5.47 -7.75
C GLU A 78 -10.82 4.01 -7.28
N THR A 79 -10.04 3.17 -7.96
CA THR A 79 -9.74 1.76 -7.69
C THR A 79 -10.96 0.85 -7.83
N ARG A 80 -11.39 0.61 -9.07
CA ARG A 80 -12.41 -0.41 -9.35
C ARG A 80 -11.87 -1.82 -9.05
N PRO A 81 -12.76 -2.78 -8.70
CA PRO A 81 -14.22 -2.64 -8.65
C PRO A 81 -14.78 -2.02 -7.35
N LEU A 82 -14.07 -2.10 -6.23
CA LEU A 82 -14.62 -1.77 -4.90
C LEU A 82 -14.63 -0.27 -4.57
N LEU A 83 -13.95 0.53 -5.39
CA LEU A 83 -13.85 1.98 -5.28
C LEU A 83 -13.21 2.44 -3.97
N GLN A 84 -12.17 1.74 -3.48
CA GLN A 84 -11.51 2.12 -2.23
C GLN A 84 -10.89 3.51 -2.31
N GLY A 85 -10.28 3.88 -3.44
CA GLY A 85 -9.65 5.19 -3.58
C GLY A 85 -10.68 6.32 -3.57
N ALA A 86 -11.83 6.13 -4.24
CA ALA A 86 -12.92 7.10 -4.22
C ALA A 86 -13.62 7.20 -2.86
N ARG A 87 -13.88 6.06 -2.22
CA ARG A 87 -14.72 6.00 -1.01
C ARG A 87 -13.97 6.21 0.29
N LEU A 88 -12.69 5.80 0.33
CA LEU A 88 -11.90 5.74 1.55
C LEU A 88 -10.74 6.75 1.45
N THR A 89 -9.85 6.58 0.47
CA THR A 89 -8.64 7.42 0.33
C THR A 89 -8.97 8.89 0.16
N ALA A 90 -9.83 9.22 -0.80
CA ALA A 90 -10.26 10.60 -1.03
C ALA A 90 -10.98 11.17 0.20
N TRP A 91 -11.77 10.35 0.90
CA TRP A 91 -12.48 10.76 2.11
C TRP A 91 -11.51 11.08 3.26
N GLU A 92 -10.54 10.21 3.57
CA GLU A 92 -9.63 10.42 4.71
C GLU A 92 -8.65 11.57 4.45
N LEU A 93 -8.14 11.69 3.22
CA LEU A 93 -7.28 12.81 2.82
C LEU A 93 -8.03 14.15 2.92
N HIS A 94 -9.26 14.21 2.40
CA HIS A 94 -10.09 15.41 2.47
C HIS A 94 -10.41 15.78 3.92
N ARG A 95 -10.76 14.80 4.77
CA ARG A 95 -11.01 15.02 6.20
C ARG A 95 -9.80 15.59 6.95
N ARG A 96 -8.59 15.25 6.52
CA ARG A 96 -7.32 15.74 7.08
C ARG A 96 -6.79 17.00 6.39
N GLY A 97 -7.56 17.59 5.47
CA GLY A 97 -7.19 18.83 4.78
C GLY A 97 -6.07 18.68 3.74
N VAL A 98 -5.75 17.45 3.33
CA VAL A 98 -4.77 17.21 2.26
C VAL A 98 -5.46 17.40 0.91
N PRO A 99 -4.94 18.26 0.01
CA PRO A 99 -5.49 18.42 -1.33
C PRO A 99 -5.48 17.09 -2.09
N VAL A 100 -6.66 16.62 -2.50
CA VAL A 100 -6.83 15.36 -3.23
C VAL A 100 -7.65 15.58 -4.50
N THR A 101 -7.18 14.99 -5.60
CA THR A 101 -7.88 14.93 -6.88
C THR A 101 -8.23 13.47 -7.17
N LEU A 102 -9.52 13.15 -7.22
CA LEU A 102 -10.01 11.82 -7.58
C LEU A 102 -9.99 11.65 -9.10
N ILE A 103 -9.49 10.51 -9.59
CA ILE A 103 -9.45 10.16 -11.01
C ILE A 103 -9.95 8.73 -11.22
N CYS A 104 -10.46 8.42 -12.41
CA CYS A 104 -10.66 7.01 -12.79
C CYS A 104 -9.31 6.35 -13.04
N ASP A 105 -9.22 5.03 -12.82
CA ASP A 105 -7.98 4.24 -12.97
C ASP A 105 -7.35 4.42 -14.37
N SER A 106 -8.18 4.56 -15.41
CA SER A 106 -7.75 4.76 -16.80
C SER A 106 -7.09 6.14 -17.07
N MET A 107 -7.21 7.09 -16.15
CA MET A 107 -6.65 8.44 -16.29
C MET A 107 -5.22 8.55 -15.76
N ALA A 108 -4.74 7.57 -14.99
CA ALA A 108 -3.37 7.55 -14.45
C ALA A 108 -2.30 7.76 -15.53
N ALA A 109 -2.47 7.14 -16.71
CA ALA A 109 -1.54 7.32 -17.84
C ALA A 109 -1.47 8.79 -18.31
N VAL A 110 -2.58 9.52 -18.31
CA VAL A 110 -2.62 10.94 -18.68
C VAL A 110 -1.94 11.80 -17.62
N VAL A 111 -2.21 11.53 -16.34
CA VAL A 111 -1.59 12.22 -15.19
C VAL A 111 -0.06 12.06 -15.23
N LEU A 112 0.43 10.84 -15.45
CA LEU A 112 1.86 10.54 -15.58
C LEU A 112 2.48 11.19 -16.82
N ARG A 113 1.83 11.08 -17.99
CA ARG A 113 2.31 11.70 -19.23
C ARG A 113 2.41 13.23 -19.14
N GLN A 114 1.46 13.87 -18.45
CA GLN A 114 1.46 15.31 -18.21
C GLN A 114 2.43 15.73 -17.10
N ARG A 115 3.14 14.78 -16.46
CA ARG A 115 4.05 15.04 -15.32
C ARG A 115 3.38 15.80 -14.19
N ARG A 116 2.11 15.46 -13.93
CA ARG A 116 1.31 16.07 -12.85
C ARG A 116 1.73 15.57 -11.48
N VAL A 117 2.49 14.48 -11.40
CA VAL A 117 2.95 13.84 -10.17
C VAL A 117 4.46 13.58 -10.22
N SER A 118 5.13 13.69 -9.07
CA SER A 118 6.56 13.44 -8.90
C SER A 118 6.87 11.99 -8.51
N ALA A 119 5.89 11.27 -7.94
CA ALA A 119 6.03 9.88 -7.55
C ALA A 119 4.68 9.14 -7.57
N VAL A 120 4.75 7.82 -7.67
CA VAL A 120 3.64 6.92 -7.34
C VAL A 120 3.94 6.27 -5.99
N ILE A 121 2.95 6.24 -5.10
CA ILE A 121 3.03 5.59 -3.79
C ILE A 121 1.87 4.61 -3.60
N VAL A 122 2.16 3.37 -3.24
CA VAL A 122 1.15 2.33 -3.01
C VAL A 122 1.44 1.52 -1.74
N GLY A 123 0.42 0.83 -1.23
CA GLY A 123 0.60 -0.18 -0.19
C GLY A 123 1.07 -1.53 -0.76
N ALA A 124 0.99 -2.57 0.08
CA ALA A 124 1.15 -3.95 -0.32
C ALA A 124 0.26 -4.86 0.53
N ASP A 125 -0.15 -5.99 -0.03
CA ASP A 125 -0.84 -7.07 0.68
C ASP A 125 0.12 -8.23 1.01
N ARG A 126 1.12 -8.46 0.15
CA ARG A 126 2.19 -9.44 0.39
C ARG A 126 3.42 -9.09 -0.43
N ILE A 127 4.61 -9.24 0.17
CA ILE A 127 5.89 -9.03 -0.52
C ILE A 127 6.73 -10.30 -0.42
N ALA A 128 7.13 -10.88 -1.55
CA ALA A 128 7.99 -12.06 -1.58
C ALA A 128 9.45 -11.72 -1.23
N ALA A 129 10.28 -12.74 -1.00
CA ALA A 129 11.68 -12.55 -0.62
C ALA A 129 12.48 -11.73 -1.64
N ASN A 130 12.19 -11.84 -2.94
CA ASN A 130 12.86 -11.07 -4.00
C ASN A 130 12.37 -9.60 -4.11
N GLY A 131 11.32 -9.22 -3.37
CA GLY A 131 10.70 -7.90 -3.42
C GLY A 131 9.49 -7.78 -4.34
N ASP A 132 9.12 -8.84 -5.07
CA ASP A 132 7.87 -8.83 -5.84
C ASP A 132 6.70 -8.59 -4.91
N THR A 133 5.86 -7.64 -5.29
CA THR A 133 4.83 -7.09 -4.41
C THR A 133 3.46 -7.37 -4.99
N ALA A 134 2.66 -8.15 -4.27
CA ALA A 134 1.23 -8.24 -4.52
C ALA A 134 0.50 -7.07 -3.84
N ASN A 135 -0.33 -6.39 -4.59
CA ASN A 135 -1.20 -5.31 -4.12
C ASN A 135 -2.49 -5.27 -4.94
N LYS A 136 -3.42 -4.39 -4.60
CA LYS A 136 -4.70 -4.21 -5.29
C LYS A 136 -4.55 -4.20 -6.82
N ILE A 137 -5.45 -4.92 -7.50
CA ILE A 137 -5.53 -4.97 -8.97
C ILE A 137 -5.48 -3.55 -9.56
N GLY A 138 -4.59 -3.33 -10.53
CA GLY A 138 -4.24 -2.01 -11.08
C GLY A 138 -2.82 -1.58 -10.73
N THR A 139 -2.23 -2.10 -9.64
CA THR A 139 -0.90 -1.71 -9.16
C THR A 139 0.20 -2.03 -10.16
N TYR A 140 0.20 -3.24 -10.72
CA TYR A 140 1.17 -3.64 -11.75
C TYR A 140 1.09 -2.75 -12.99
N GLY A 141 -0.13 -2.47 -13.47
CA GLY A 141 -0.35 -1.57 -14.59
C GLY A 141 0.20 -0.18 -14.31
N LEU A 142 -0.04 0.33 -13.10
CA LEU A 142 0.47 1.63 -12.67
C LEU A 142 2.01 1.66 -12.58
N ALA A 143 2.65 0.60 -12.11
CA ALA A 143 4.11 0.47 -12.08
C ALA A 143 4.73 0.46 -13.48
N VAL A 144 4.10 -0.23 -14.44
CA VAL A 144 4.50 -0.20 -15.85
C VAL A 144 4.41 1.22 -16.43
N LEU A 145 3.32 1.93 -16.17
CA LEU A 145 3.13 3.31 -16.62
C LEU A 145 4.16 4.26 -15.97
N ALA A 146 4.41 4.11 -14.67
CA ALA A 146 5.39 4.91 -13.94
C ALA A 146 6.78 4.76 -14.56
N ARG A 147 7.22 3.52 -14.82
CA ARG A 147 8.49 3.23 -15.52
C ARG A 147 8.52 3.86 -16.91
N ALA A 148 7.46 3.73 -17.69
CA ALA A 148 7.39 4.28 -19.05
C ALA A 148 7.51 5.83 -19.10
N HIS A 149 7.12 6.51 -18.02
CA HIS A 149 7.19 7.96 -17.90
C HIS A 149 8.35 8.47 -17.02
N GLY A 150 9.20 7.57 -16.51
CA GLY A 150 10.33 7.93 -15.65
C GLY A 150 9.92 8.50 -14.29
N VAL A 151 8.75 8.10 -13.78
CA VAL A 151 8.23 8.49 -12.46
C VAL A 151 8.60 7.38 -11.46
N PRO A 152 9.22 7.70 -10.31
CA PRO A 152 9.56 6.69 -9.31
C PRO A 152 8.30 6.06 -8.70
N PHE A 153 8.39 4.75 -8.46
CA PHE A 153 7.30 3.94 -7.92
C PHE A 153 7.71 3.37 -6.56
N TYR A 154 7.05 3.80 -5.49
CA TYR A 154 7.35 3.40 -4.12
C TYR A 154 6.24 2.54 -3.53
N VAL A 155 6.65 1.45 -2.89
CA VAL A 155 5.77 0.60 -2.07
C VAL A 155 6.01 0.95 -0.61
N ALA A 156 4.97 1.08 0.20
CA ALA A 156 5.07 1.30 1.63
C ALA A 156 4.33 0.18 2.38
N ALA A 157 5.05 -0.60 3.18
CA ALA A 157 4.50 -1.73 3.91
C ALA A 157 5.37 -2.11 5.13
N PRO A 158 4.76 -2.56 6.23
CA PRO A 158 5.51 -3.04 7.38
C PRO A 158 6.23 -4.36 7.08
N THR A 159 7.29 -4.68 7.83
CA THR A 159 8.00 -5.96 7.66
C THR A 159 7.12 -7.19 7.91
N SER A 160 6.02 -7.04 8.64
CA SER A 160 4.98 -8.08 8.81
C SER A 160 4.26 -8.46 7.52
N THR A 161 4.31 -7.62 6.47
CA THR A 161 3.73 -7.90 5.14
C THR A 161 4.63 -8.78 4.26
N PHE A 162 5.90 -8.97 4.65
CA PHE A 162 6.86 -9.76 3.88
C PHE A 162 6.72 -11.25 4.18
N ASP A 163 6.57 -12.04 3.13
CA ASP A 163 6.57 -13.50 3.18
C ASP A 163 7.90 -14.03 2.63
N LEU A 164 8.89 -14.12 3.52
CA LEU A 164 10.24 -14.59 3.19
C LEU A 164 10.30 -16.09 2.84
N GLY A 165 9.19 -16.82 2.99
CA GLY A 165 9.05 -18.20 2.55
C GLY A 165 8.79 -18.33 1.05
N LEU A 166 8.32 -17.26 0.40
CA LEU A 166 8.10 -17.21 -1.04
C LEU A 166 9.33 -16.63 -1.74
N SER A 167 9.90 -17.35 -2.70
CA SER A 167 11.07 -16.88 -3.45
C SER A 167 10.75 -15.77 -4.45
N CYS A 168 9.53 -15.74 -4.99
CA CYS A 168 9.08 -14.76 -5.98
C CYS A 168 7.56 -14.55 -5.93
N GLY A 169 7.09 -13.53 -6.64
CA GLY A 169 5.69 -13.12 -6.66
C GLY A 169 4.75 -14.10 -7.38
N GLU A 170 5.27 -14.95 -8.28
CA GLU A 170 4.46 -16.00 -8.95
C GLU A 170 3.89 -17.02 -7.96
N LEU A 171 4.50 -17.15 -6.78
CA LEU A 171 4.04 -18.05 -5.72
C LEU A 171 2.95 -17.42 -4.85
N ILE A 172 2.61 -16.15 -5.06
CA ILE A 172 1.56 -15.47 -4.29
C ILE A 172 0.19 -15.88 -4.87
N PRO A 173 -0.68 -16.53 -4.08
CA PRO A 173 -2.01 -16.89 -4.55
C PRO A 173 -2.87 -15.64 -4.75
N ILE A 174 -3.46 -15.50 -5.94
CA ILE A 174 -4.32 -14.36 -6.28
C ILE A 174 -5.79 -14.72 -6.07
N GLU A 175 -6.45 -13.98 -5.17
CA GLU A 175 -7.87 -14.08 -4.91
C GLU A 175 -8.69 -13.71 -6.16
N GLN A 176 -9.58 -14.61 -6.58
CA GLN A 176 -10.63 -14.34 -7.57
C GLN A 176 -11.93 -14.05 -6.84
N ARG A 177 -12.53 -12.90 -7.11
CA ARG A 177 -13.71 -12.42 -6.40
C ARG A 177 -14.97 -12.53 -7.25
N ASP A 178 -16.10 -12.39 -6.57
CA ASP A 178 -17.43 -12.51 -7.17
C ASP A 178 -17.61 -11.52 -8.34
N GLU A 179 -18.19 -11.99 -9.44
CA GLU A 179 -18.44 -11.20 -10.66
C GLU A 179 -19.37 -9.99 -10.44
N ARG A 180 -20.15 -10.00 -9.36
CA ARG A 180 -21.06 -8.90 -9.01
C ARG A 180 -20.32 -7.61 -8.67
N GLU A 181 -19.07 -7.66 -8.23
CA GLU A 181 -18.27 -6.46 -7.98
C GLU A 181 -18.01 -5.67 -9.27
N ILE A 182 -17.89 -6.37 -10.40
CA ILE A 182 -17.70 -5.80 -11.73
C ILE A 182 -19.05 -5.47 -12.36
N THR A 183 -20.00 -6.40 -12.33
CA THR A 183 -21.28 -6.29 -13.06
C THR A 183 -22.33 -5.44 -12.35
N GLN A 184 -22.12 -5.10 -11.08
CA GLN A 184 -23.06 -4.32 -10.27
C GLN A 184 -22.37 -3.19 -9.50
N TRP A 185 -23.13 -2.12 -9.24
CA TRP A 185 -22.79 -1.09 -8.27
C TRP A 185 -23.95 -0.93 -7.29
N GLY A 186 -23.72 -1.32 -6.03
CA GLY A 186 -24.81 -1.51 -5.07
C GLY A 186 -25.84 -2.51 -5.59
N ALA A 187 -27.12 -2.14 -5.56
CA ALA A 187 -28.20 -2.99 -6.08
C ALA A 187 -28.39 -2.90 -7.61
N ARG A 188 -27.60 -2.10 -8.33
CA ARG A 188 -27.82 -1.81 -9.76
C ARG A 188 -26.84 -2.58 -10.64
N ARG A 189 -27.36 -3.38 -11.57
CA ARG A 189 -26.57 -4.01 -12.64
C ARG A 189 -26.14 -2.95 -13.66
N ILE A 190 -24.85 -2.99 -14.03
CA ILE A 190 -24.19 -2.06 -14.96
C ILE A 190 -23.55 -2.77 -16.17
N ALA A 191 -23.57 -4.10 -16.19
CA ALA A 191 -23.13 -4.92 -17.32
C ALA A 191 -24.25 -5.86 -17.78
N PRO A 192 -24.24 -6.34 -19.04
CA PRO A 192 -25.24 -7.30 -19.54
C PRO A 192 -25.39 -8.54 -18.65
N GLU A 193 -26.59 -9.13 -18.64
CA GLU A 193 -26.83 -10.39 -17.93
C GLU A 193 -26.11 -11.56 -18.62
N GLY A 194 -25.52 -12.46 -17.83
CA GLY A 194 -24.82 -13.65 -18.34
C GLY A 194 -23.45 -13.40 -18.96
N ILE A 195 -22.90 -12.18 -18.90
CA ILE A 195 -21.54 -11.89 -19.40
C ILE A 195 -20.47 -12.57 -18.53
N GLY A 196 -19.45 -13.15 -19.15
CA GLY A 196 -18.30 -13.69 -18.42
C GLY A 196 -17.44 -12.59 -17.79
N VAL A 197 -16.91 -12.85 -16.59
CA VAL A 197 -16.11 -11.89 -15.82
C VAL A 197 -14.81 -12.51 -15.35
N PHE A 198 -13.74 -11.73 -15.44
CA PHE A 198 -12.45 -12.01 -14.81
C PHE A 198 -12.21 -10.94 -13.74
N ASN A 199 -12.13 -11.33 -12.46
CA ASN A 199 -12.06 -10.41 -11.32
C ASN A 199 -10.97 -10.80 -10.31
N PRO A 200 -9.69 -10.71 -10.69
CA PRO A 200 -8.59 -10.81 -9.73
C PRO A 200 -8.63 -9.61 -8.79
N ALA A 201 -8.57 -9.85 -7.48
CA ALA A 201 -8.57 -8.78 -6.48
C ALA A 201 -7.21 -8.08 -6.34
N PHE A 202 -6.15 -8.71 -6.83
CA PHE A 202 -4.75 -8.30 -6.70
C PHE A 202 -3.99 -8.61 -7.99
N ASP A 203 -2.90 -7.90 -8.20
CA ASP A 203 -1.86 -8.24 -9.19
C ASP A 203 -0.49 -8.21 -8.52
N VAL A 204 0.53 -8.71 -9.24
CA VAL A 204 1.91 -8.78 -8.76
C VAL A 204 2.77 -7.80 -9.55
N THR A 205 3.43 -6.89 -8.84
CA THR A 205 4.41 -5.96 -9.40
C THR A 205 5.82 -6.54 -9.21
N PRO A 206 6.55 -6.82 -10.30
CA PRO A 206 7.94 -7.28 -10.22
C PRO A 206 8.86 -6.26 -9.55
N ALA A 207 9.84 -6.74 -8.79
CA ALA A 207 10.78 -5.91 -8.05
C ALA A 207 11.52 -4.89 -8.93
N GLU A 208 11.80 -5.20 -10.21
CA GLU A 208 12.49 -4.29 -11.13
C GLU A 208 11.68 -3.04 -11.53
N LEU A 209 10.37 -3.03 -11.26
CA LEU A 209 9.51 -1.86 -11.47
C LEU A 209 9.41 -0.98 -10.21
N ILE A 210 9.91 -1.45 -9.07
CA ILE A 210 9.80 -0.78 -7.78
C ILE A 210 11.09 -0.01 -7.49
N SER A 211 10.97 1.31 -7.33
CA SER A 211 12.11 2.20 -7.07
C SER A 211 12.64 2.06 -5.64
N ALA A 212 11.75 1.84 -4.67
CA ALA A 212 12.08 1.54 -3.28
C ALA A 212 10.88 0.94 -2.53
N ILE A 213 11.16 0.18 -1.48
CA ILE A 213 10.14 -0.27 -0.51
C ILE A 213 10.42 0.42 0.84
N VAL A 214 9.44 1.13 1.37
CA VAL A 214 9.50 1.85 2.65
C VAL A 214 8.91 0.97 3.74
N THR A 215 9.69 0.70 4.79
CA THR A 215 9.29 -0.06 5.97
C THR A 215 9.50 0.77 7.24
N GLU A 216 9.07 0.23 8.37
CA GLU A 216 9.33 0.78 9.71
C GLU A 216 10.84 0.76 10.07
N ASN A 217 11.63 -0.04 9.37
CA ASN A 217 13.08 -0.17 9.57
C ASN A 217 13.90 0.70 8.59
N GLY A 218 13.26 1.44 7.70
CA GLY A 218 13.92 2.33 6.73
C GLY A 218 13.48 2.07 5.29
N ILE A 219 14.32 2.49 4.34
CA ILE A 219 14.04 2.41 2.91
C ILE A 219 14.92 1.34 2.27
N ILE A 220 14.30 0.34 1.65
CA ILE A 220 14.96 -0.71 0.87
C ILE A 220 15.16 -0.20 -0.56
N ARG A 221 16.41 0.13 -0.91
CA ARG A 221 16.82 0.56 -2.25
C ARG A 221 18.31 0.22 -2.49
N PRO A 222 18.67 -0.52 -3.57
CA PRO A 222 17.79 -1.13 -4.56
C PRO A 222 16.96 -2.28 -3.97
N VAL A 223 15.79 -2.56 -4.56
CA VAL A 223 14.93 -3.69 -4.17
C VAL A 223 15.59 -4.98 -4.65
N SER A 224 16.02 -5.81 -3.72
CA SER A 224 16.70 -7.08 -3.96
C SER A 224 16.49 -8.02 -2.79
N GLU A 225 16.63 -9.32 -3.01
CA GLU A 225 16.47 -10.32 -1.95
C GLU A 225 17.40 -10.07 -0.76
N ALA A 226 18.66 -9.73 -1.02
CA ALA A 226 19.63 -9.43 0.03
C ALA A 226 19.19 -8.23 0.90
N ALA A 227 18.72 -7.14 0.26
CA ALA A 227 18.25 -5.95 0.96
C ALA A 227 16.94 -6.22 1.74
N VAL A 228 16.01 -6.97 1.15
CA VAL A 228 14.75 -7.39 1.80
C VAL A 228 15.04 -8.23 3.05
N ARG A 229 15.91 -9.23 2.93
CA ARG A 229 16.30 -10.08 4.06
C ARG A 229 17.02 -9.30 5.16
N ALA A 230 17.88 -8.34 4.80
CA ALA A 230 18.55 -7.48 5.78
C ALA A 230 17.53 -6.63 6.56
N ALA A 231 16.58 -6.01 5.86
CA ALA A 231 15.56 -5.16 6.47
C ALA A 231 14.58 -5.94 7.38
N CYS A 232 14.26 -7.18 7.03
CA CYS A 232 13.37 -8.03 7.83
C CYS A 232 14.10 -8.84 8.92
N GLY A 233 15.40 -9.08 8.75
CA GLY A 233 16.21 -9.91 9.65
C GLY A 233 16.66 -9.21 10.94
N ALA A 234 16.69 -7.88 10.95
CA ALA A 234 17.14 -7.08 12.09
C ALA A 234 16.31 -7.30 13.38
N HIS A 235 15.09 -7.86 13.28
CA HIS A 235 14.19 -8.06 14.41
C HIS A 235 14.19 -9.48 15.02
N ARG A 236 14.83 -10.49 14.40
CA ARG A 236 14.83 -11.88 14.93
C ARG A 236 15.82 -12.15 16.06
N SER A 237 16.62 -11.16 16.46
CA SER A 237 17.59 -11.30 17.56
C SER A 237 16.99 -11.14 18.96
N TYR A 238 15.71 -10.74 19.11
CA TYR A 238 15.11 -10.46 20.43
C TYR A 238 14.33 -11.64 21.07
N SER A 239 14.11 -12.76 20.36
CA SER A 239 13.24 -13.85 20.87
C SER A 239 13.96 -15.13 21.33
N ARG A 240 15.28 -15.08 21.60
CA ARG A 240 16.04 -16.27 22.04
C ARG A 240 16.54 -16.26 23.49
N SER A 241 16.16 -15.29 24.31
CA SER A 241 16.57 -15.23 25.72
C SER A 241 15.43 -15.55 26.71
N HIS A 242 14.61 -16.55 26.45
CA HIS A 242 13.78 -17.20 27.48
C HIS A 242 13.66 -18.70 27.16
N ARG A 243 14.69 -19.45 27.55
CA ARG A 243 14.63 -20.89 27.84
C ARG A 243 15.24 -21.10 29.21
#